data_AF-A0A8S2KHW6-F1
#
_entry.id   AF-A0A8S2KHW6-F1
#
_cell.length_a   1.000
_cell.length_b   1.000
_cell.length_c   1.000
_cell.angle_alpha   90.00
_cell.angle_beta   90.00
_cell.angle_gamma   90.00
#
_symmetry.space_group_name_H-M   'P 1'
#
loop_
_entity.id
_entity.type
_entity.pdbx_description
1 polymer ?
#
loop_
_entity_poly.entity_id
_entity_poly.type
_entity_poly.pdbx_seq_one_letter_code
_entity_poly.pdbx_strand_id
1 'polypeptide(L)' 'MSDANENQNSDDFLLIWLDQTLDTQSNDLRDLEKIRGVVYSLRTYTDPTICLEDIKTWSDEKIFLIVS' A
#
# COMPACT_ATOMS: atom_id res chain seq x y z
N MET A 1 -2.37 -34.24 14.40
CA MET A 1 -1.59 -33.89 13.20
C MET A 1 -1.73 -32.40 13.04
N SER A 2 -0.60 -31.71 13.00
CA SER A 2 -0.51 -30.26 13.10
C SER A 2 -0.73 -29.63 11.73
N ASP A 3 -1.86 -28.97 11.53
CA ASP A 3 -2.06 -28.09 10.38
C ASP A 3 -1.44 -26.72 10.71
N ALA A 4 -0.18 -26.57 10.32
CA ALA A 4 0.48 -25.29 10.22
C ALA A 4 0.38 -24.80 8.77
N ASN A 5 -0.21 -23.62 8.55
CA ASN A 5 -0.03 -22.69 7.42
C ASN A 5 -1.34 -21.97 7.13
N GLU A 6 -1.48 -20.65 7.08
CA GLU A 6 -0.57 -19.51 7.20
C GLU A 6 -1.35 -18.46 7.98
N ASN A 7 -0.84 -18.01 9.13
CA ASN A 7 -1.21 -16.68 9.58
C ASN A 7 -0.61 -15.73 8.53
N GLN A 8 -1.42 -15.28 7.58
CA GLN A 8 -1.11 -14.08 6.82
C GLN A 8 -1.03 -12.95 7.84
N ASN A 9 0.17 -12.74 8.38
CA ASN A 9 0.55 -11.48 8.99
C ASN A 9 0.44 -10.44 7.88
N SER A 10 -0.74 -9.89 7.67
CA SER A 10 -0.82 -8.52 7.18
C SER A 10 -0.13 -7.70 8.26
N ASP A 11 1.13 -7.36 8.06
CA ASP A 11 1.82 -6.49 9.00
C ASP A 11 1.01 -5.19 9.14
N ASP A 12 0.88 -4.66 10.38
CA ASP A 12 0.06 -3.48 10.72
C ASP A 12 0.66 -2.17 10.18
N PHE A 13 0.98 -2.11 8.88
CA PHE A 13 1.54 -0.94 8.23
C PHE A 13 0.73 -0.57 6.98
N LEU A 14 0.64 0.74 6.77
CA LEU A 14 0.06 1.35 5.60
C LEU A 14 1.16 1.53 4.54
N LEU A 15 0.93 1.02 3.35
CA LEU A 15 1.80 1.29 2.20
C LEU A 15 1.18 2.39 1.35
N ILE A 16 1.97 3.43 1.08
CA ILE A 16 1.60 4.52 0.19
C ILE A 16 2.54 4.50 -1.00
N TRP A 17 1.97 4.48 -2.21
CA TRP A 17 2.73 4.56 -3.45
C TRP A 17 2.35 5.86 -4.17
N LEU A 18 3.32 6.77 -4.29
CA LEU A 18 3.20 8.00 -5.04
C LEU A 18 3.96 7.87 -6.36
N ASP A 19 3.24 7.80 -7.47
CA ASP A 19 3.82 7.66 -8.80
C ASP A 19 3.00 8.51 -9.78
N GLN A 20 3.65 9.52 -10.38
CA GLN A 20 3.01 10.45 -11.31
C GLN A 20 2.69 9.83 -12.68
N THR A 21 3.29 8.68 -12.97
CA THR A 21 3.14 7.93 -14.22
C THR A 21 2.17 6.76 -14.08
N LEU A 22 1.65 6.51 -12.87
CA LEU A 22 0.72 5.43 -12.59
C LEU A 22 -0.57 5.60 -13.39
N ASP A 23 -0.67 4.83 -14.48
CA ASP A 23 -1.92 4.70 -15.21
C ASP A 23 -2.83 3.72 -14.46
N THR A 24 -3.84 4.25 -13.78
CA THR A 24 -4.85 3.45 -13.05
C THR A 24 -5.64 2.48 -13.94
N GLN A 25 -5.51 2.59 -15.28
CA GLN A 25 -6.09 1.64 -16.25
C GLN A 25 -5.10 0.58 -16.76
N SER A 26 -3.83 0.63 -16.33
CA SER A 26 -2.79 -0.34 -16.71
C SER A 26 -3.04 -1.72 -16.12
N ASN A 27 -2.64 -2.75 -16.88
CA ASN A 27 -2.64 -4.17 -16.49
C ASN A 27 -1.73 -4.49 -15.26
N ASP A 28 -0.98 -3.51 -14.75
CA ASP A 28 -0.15 -3.57 -13.52
C ASP A 28 -0.95 -3.66 -12.23
N LEU A 29 -2.28 -3.51 -12.28
CA LEU A 29 -3.15 -3.76 -11.14
C LEU A 29 -2.96 -5.18 -10.55
N ARG A 30 -2.54 -6.16 -11.35
CA ARG A 30 -2.28 -7.53 -10.87
C ARG A 30 -1.11 -7.61 -9.87
N ASP A 31 -0.10 -6.77 -10.02
CA ASP A 31 1.01 -6.73 -9.06
C ASP A 31 0.65 -5.90 -7.83
N LEU A 32 -0.18 -4.86 -7.98
CA LEU A 32 -0.80 -4.14 -6.86
C LEU A 32 -1.71 -5.05 -6.02
N GLU A 33 -2.47 -5.96 -6.64
CA GLU A 33 -3.31 -6.93 -5.93
C GLU A 33 -2.48 -7.94 -5.10
N LYS A 34 -1.28 -8.33 -5.57
CA LYS A 34 -0.37 -9.16 -4.77
C LYS A 34 0.14 -8.40 -3.55
N ILE A 35 0.48 -7.12 -3.71
CA ILE A 35 0.92 -6.25 -2.63
C ILE A 35 -0.20 -6.07 -1.59
N ARG A 36 -1.45 -5.87 -2.05
CA ARG A 36 -2.64 -5.80 -1.20
C ARG A 36 -2.88 -7.05 -0.35
N GLY A 37 -2.40 -8.22 -0.79
CA GLY A 37 -2.46 -9.44 0.01
C GLY A 37 -1.45 -9.53 1.16
N VAL A 38 -0.47 -8.62 1.20
CA VAL A 38 0.63 -8.62 2.18
C VAL A 38 0.58 -7.42 3.12
N VAL A 39 0.07 -6.27 2.64
CA VAL A 39 -0.03 -5.04 3.42
C VAL A 39 -1.43 -4.88 4.00
N TYR A 40 -1.55 -4.28 5.19
CA TYR A 40 -2.85 -4.00 5.81
C TYR A 40 -3.71 -3.06 4.94
N SER A 41 -3.08 -2.07 4.31
CA SER A 41 -3.75 -1.15 3.39
C SER A 41 -2.75 -0.58 2.38
N LEU A 42 -3.22 -0.41 1.13
CA LEU A 42 -2.45 0.18 0.03
C LEU A 42 -3.19 1.38 -0.53
N ARG A 43 -2.55 2.55 -0.49
CA ARG A 43 -3.05 3.78 -1.12
C ARG A 43 -2.10 4.23 -2.21
N THR A 44 -2.67 4.66 -3.34
CA THR A 44 -1.91 5.13 -4.49
C THR A 44 -2.26 6.58 -4.79
N TYR A 45 -1.26 7.40 -5.05
CA TYR A 45 -1.43 8.80 -5.39
C TYR A 45 -0.64 9.13 -6.66
N THR A 46 -1.18 10.03 -7.47
CA THR A 46 -0.46 10.66 -8.59
C THR A 46 -0.11 12.11 -8.26
N ASP A 47 -0.84 12.75 -7.33
CA ASP A 47 -0.57 14.10 -6.84
C ASP A 47 0.18 14.06 -5.48
N PRO A 48 1.42 14.60 -5.41
CA PRO A 48 2.20 14.63 -4.17
C PRO A 48 1.55 15.45 -3.07
N THR A 49 0.79 16.50 -3.40
CA THR A 49 0.15 17.39 -2.43
C THR A 49 -0.93 16.65 -1.66
N ILE A 50 -1.80 15.93 -2.39
CA ILE A 50 -2.88 15.13 -1.80
C ILE A 50 -2.30 13.99 -0.94
N CYS A 51 -1.23 13.34 -1.41
CA CYS A 51 -0.53 12.31 -0.65
C CYS A 51 -0.03 12.84 0.71
N LEU A 52 0.60 14.02 0.72
CA LEU A 52 1.15 14.62 1.94
C LEU A 52 0.06 15.10 2.90
N GLU A 53 -1.08 15.56 2.39
CA GLU A 53 -2.24 15.90 3.22
C GLU A 53 -2.84 14.67 3.90
N ASP A 54 -2.99 13.56 3.17
CA ASP A 54 -3.50 12.31 3.75
C ASP A 54 -2.55 11.76 4.82
N ILE A 55 -1.24 11.66 4.54
CA ILE A 55 -0.22 11.18 5.50
C ILE A 55 -0.30 11.93 6.83
N LYS A 56 -0.51 13.25 6.81
CA LYS A 56 -0.60 14.08 8.03
C LYS A 56 -1.80 13.72 8.92
N THR A 57 -2.81 13.05 8.37
CA THR A 57 -3.98 12.59 9.16
C THR A 57 -3.72 11.32 9.95
N TRP A 58 -2.64 10.60 9.63
CA TRP A 58 -2.28 9.31 10.24
C TRP A 58 -1.13 9.52 11.23
N SER A 59 -1.45 9.88 12.47
CA SER A 59 -0.46 10.17 13.52
C SER A 59 0.19 8.94 14.15
N ASP A 60 -0.43 7.77 14.03
CA ASP A 60 -0.08 6.59 14.84
C ASP A 60 0.18 5.32 14.02
N GLU A 61 0.13 5.39 12.68
CA GLU A 61 0.35 4.25 11.81
C GLU A 61 1.82 4.16 11.35
N LYS A 62 2.34 2.93 11.20
CA LYS A 62 3.60 2.71 10.50
C LYS A 62 3.34 2.88 9.01
N ILE A 63 3.84 3.97 8.43
CA ILE A 63 3.66 4.29 7.01
C ILE A 63 4.97 4.03 6.26
N PHE A 64 4.88 3.27 5.18
CA PHE A 64 5.95 3.18 4.18
C PHE A 64 5.52 3.95 2.93
N LEU A 65 6.35 4.90 2.50
CA LEU A 65 6.12 5.68 1.28
C LEU A 65 7.11 5.24 0.20
N ILE A 66 6.60 4.78 -0.93
CA ILE A 66 7.36 4.50 -2.15
C ILE A 66 7.09 5.63 -3.14
N VAL A 67 8.16 6.19 -3.70
CA VAL A 67 8.11 7.23 -4.74
C VAL A 67 8.90 6.73 -5.95
N SER A 68 8.27 6.68 -7.12
CA SER A 68 8.88 6.32 -8.41
C SER A 68 8.85 7.46 -9.42
#